data_AF-W4JTU4-F1
#
_entry.id   AF-W4JTU4-F1
#
_cell.length_a   1.000
_cell.length_b   1.000
_cell.length_c   1.000
_cell.angle_alpha   90.00
_cell.angle_beta   90.00
_cell.angle_gamma   90.00
#
_symmetry.space_group_name_H-M   'P 1'
#
loop_
_entity.id
_entity.type
_entity.pdbx_description
1 polymer ?
#
loop_
_entity_poly.entity_id
_entity_poly.type
_entity_poly.pdbx_seq_one_letter_code
_entity_poly.pdbx_strand_id
1 'polypeptide(L)'
;MSFLRVLGTSVVADSGSEVVLRGAGLGGWMCMENFISGFPGSEFQVREALAEVLGVQKAELFFEKYLENFFTASDASFFRSLSLNCIRIAINYRHFESPMNPRHLRPNAFTHLDRVIRLCAAEGIYTIIDLHTAPGGQNGGWHADHGTHLANFWRHKDFMDSAVWLWERLAERYKDEPWIAGFNVLNEPADPSAKQLILFYDRVVRAIRAIDTRHILFLDGNTYAADFSAFPANVKERWGENVAYSIHDYSVFGFPKGGIYERTEEQKEKIKRGYIRKRAWMDKRGLCVWNGEWGPVYARKEYEGENTDTINERRYMVLQDQLNLYQEDRLSWSIWLYKDIGFQGMVYVSPKTLYMQRLKPFLEKKYRLAVDSWGADDAGVQHVFRPIVDFIKEAVPREEDCRLYPWPNWSVEERVSRLARATLIGEFLVKEWAEYFRGMDETQLEEMAKSFHLDNCTKREGLNRVLREHAQQDS
;
A
#
# COMPACT_ATOMS: atom_id res chain seq x y z
N MET A 1 -26.63 2.15 -11.32
CA MET A 1 -25.43 2.97 -11.08
C MET A 1 -25.74 3.76 -9.84
N SER A 2 -24.96 3.61 -8.78
CA SER A 2 -25.35 4.11 -7.46
C SER A 2 -24.12 4.52 -6.68
N PHE A 3 -24.23 5.63 -5.95
CA PHE A 3 -23.28 5.93 -4.91
C PHE A 3 -23.33 4.82 -3.84
N LEU A 4 -22.21 4.65 -3.15
CA LEU A 4 -22.14 3.82 -1.96
C LEU A 4 -22.15 4.70 -0.73
N ARG A 5 -22.79 4.21 0.33
CA ARG A 5 -22.77 4.85 1.65
C ARG A 5 -22.67 3.82 2.75
N VAL A 6 -22.18 4.25 3.91
CA VAL A 6 -22.23 3.46 5.13
C VAL A 6 -23.65 3.51 5.73
N LEU A 7 -24.16 2.35 6.13
CA LEU A 7 -25.37 2.20 6.93
C LEU A 7 -25.07 1.23 8.08
N GLY A 8 -24.88 1.77 9.29
CA GLY A 8 -24.45 0.99 10.45
C GLY A 8 -23.05 0.41 10.26
N THR A 9 -22.96 -0.92 10.15
CA THR A 9 -21.71 -1.66 9.94
C THR A 9 -21.48 -2.07 8.49
N SER A 10 -22.44 -1.80 7.60
CA SER A 10 -22.42 -2.27 6.21
C SER A 10 -22.23 -1.12 5.22
N VAL A 11 -21.67 -1.43 4.06
CA VAL A 11 -21.69 -0.56 2.88
C VAL A 11 -22.90 -0.94 2.03
N VAL A 12 -23.70 0.05 1.62
CA VAL A 12 -24.91 -0.17 0.82
C VAL A 12 -24.92 0.73 -0.40
N ALA A 13 -25.51 0.25 -1.49
CA ALA A 13 -25.87 1.06 -2.65
C ALA A 13 -27.08 1.96 -2.34
N ASP A 14 -27.34 2.95 -3.20
CA ASP A 14 -28.55 3.78 -3.13
C ASP A 14 -29.87 2.98 -3.13
N SER A 15 -29.86 1.77 -3.71
CA SER A 15 -31.01 0.84 -3.66
C SER A 15 -31.28 0.25 -2.26
N GLY A 16 -30.36 0.45 -1.31
CA GLY A 16 -30.37 -0.20 0.01
C GLY A 16 -29.75 -1.60 0.03
N SER A 17 -29.32 -2.12 -1.13
CA SER A 17 -28.65 -3.42 -1.22
C SER A 17 -27.24 -3.33 -0.63
N GLU A 18 -26.89 -4.29 0.23
CA GLU A 18 -25.53 -4.40 0.76
C GLU A 18 -24.51 -4.71 -0.34
N VAL A 19 -23.35 -4.08 -0.26
CA VAL A 19 -22.23 -4.24 -1.17
C VAL A 19 -20.98 -4.59 -0.36
N VAL A 20 -20.40 -5.75 -0.63
CA VAL A 20 -19.06 -6.10 -0.15
C VAL A 20 -18.05 -5.73 -1.23
N LEU A 21 -17.16 -4.78 -0.93
CA LEU A 21 -16.05 -4.41 -1.81
C LEU A 21 -14.96 -5.47 -1.68
N ARG A 22 -14.69 -6.16 -2.79
CA ARG A 22 -13.63 -7.18 -2.93
C ARG A 22 -12.61 -6.62 -3.90
N GLY A 23 -11.51 -6.13 -3.34
CA GLY A 23 -10.61 -5.27 -4.08
C GLY A 23 -9.14 -5.67 -4.05
N ALA A 24 -8.35 -4.93 -4.83
CA ALA A 24 -6.89 -4.96 -4.76
C ALA A 24 -6.34 -3.54 -4.71
N GLY A 25 -5.22 -3.37 -4.03
CA GLY A 25 -4.43 -2.16 -4.07
C GLY A 25 -3.73 -2.00 -5.42
N LEU A 26 -3.84 -0.80 -6.02
CA LEU A 26 -3.04 -0.38 -7.17
C LEU A 26 -1.76 0.31 -6.68
N GLY A 27 -1.04 -0.37 -5.80
CA GLY A 27 0.33 0.00 -5.41
C GLY A 27 1.31 -0.17 -6.55
N GLY A 28 2.44 0.52 -6.48
CA GLY A 28 3.45 0.50 -7.54
C GLY A 28 3.19 1.48 -8.68
N TRP A 29 1.99 2.04 -8.80
CA TRP A 29 1.59 2.89 -9.92
C TRP A 29 1.83 4.38 -9.65
N MET A 30 0.81 5.12 -9.17
CA MET A 30 0.91 6.53 -8.75
C MET A 30 1.51 6.70 -7.35
N CYS A 31 1.79 5.60 -6.66
CA CYS A 31 2.63 5.55 -5.49
C CYS A 31 3.50 4.30 -5.62
N MET A 32 4.78 4.50 -5.92
CA MET A 32 5.69 3.40 -6.20
C MET A 32 6.33 2.88 -4.90
N GLU A 33 6.51 1.57 -4.79
CA GLU A 33 7.23 0.98 -3.65
C GLU A 33 8.37 0.07 -4.10
N ASN A 34 9.40 -0.01 -3.26
CA ASN A 34 10.67 -0.65 -3.57
C ASN A 34 10.54 -2.15 -3.89
N PHE A 35 9.73 -2.89 -3.14
CA PHE A 35 9.51 -4.33 -3.37
C PHE A 35 8.56 -4.60 -4.55
N ILE A 36 7.70 -3.62 -4.91
CA ILE A 36 6.74 -3.75 -6.00
C ILE A 36 7.43 -3.58 -7.35
N SER A 37 8.28 -2.56 -7.47
CA SER A 37 8.91 -2.18 -8.73
C SER A 37 10.40 -2.57 -8.80
N GLY A 38 10.99 -3.02 -7.69
CA GLY A 38 12.35 -3.56 -7.65
C GLY A 38 13.48 -2.54 -7.43
N PHE A 39 13.15 -1.25 -7.30
CA PHE A 39 14.12 -0.22 -6.96
C PHE A 39 14.46 -0.22 -5.44
N PRO A 40 15.54 0.43 -4.97
CA PRO A 40 15.85 0.57 -3.54
C PRO A 40 15.43 1.94 -2.97
N GLY A 41 15.29 2.06 -1.65
CA GLY A 41 14.97 3.35 -1.02
C GLY A 41 13.52 3.80 -1.28
N SER A 42 13.33 5.09 -1.53
CA SER A 42 12.01 5.75 -1.74
C SER A 42 11.80 6.20 -3.19
N GLU A 43 10.55 6.38 -3.59
CA GLU A 43 10.16 6.76 -4.96
C GLU A 43 10.82 8.07 -5.42
N PHE A 44 10.85 9.11 -4.58
CA PHE A 44 11.45 10.40 -4.95
C PHE A 44 12.94 10.25 -5.30
N GLN A 45 13.67 9.42 -4.54
CA GLN A 45 15.11 9.20 -4.73
C GLN A 45 15.40 8.55 -6.08
N VAL A 46 14.58 7.58 -6.48
CA VAL A 46 14.79 6.86 -7.74
C VAL A 46 14.33 7.68 -8.94
N ARG A 47 13.31 8.54 -8.78
CA ARG A 47 12.94 9.52 -9.81
C ARG A 47 14.06 10.54 -10.04
N GLU A 48 14.65 11.07 -8.96
CA GLU A 48 15.77 12.01 -9.02
C GLU A 48 17.03 11.37 -9.64
N ALA A 49 17.42 10.18 -9.18
CA ALA A 49 18.60 9.48 -9.70
C ALA A 49 18.44 9.09 -11.18
N LEU A 50 17.23 8.70 -11.60
CA LEU A 50 16.99 8.40 -13.01
C LEU A 50 17.10 9.65 -13.88
N ALA A 51 16.61 10.80 -13.40
CA ALA A 51 16.78 12.08 -14.07
C ALA A 51 18.26 12.51 -14.14
N GLU A 52 19.08 12.25 -13.11
CA GLU A 52 20.53 12.48 -13.14
C GLU A 52 21.23 11.62 -14.21
N VAL A 53 20.85 10.34 -14.32
CA VAL A 53 21.51 9.39 -15.24
C VAL A 53 21.07 9.57 -16.70
N LEU A 54 19.77 9.76 -16.94
CA LEU A 54 19.18 9.81 -18.29
C LEU A 54 18.99 11.22 -18.84
N GLY A 55 18.94 12.23 -17.97
CA GLY A 55 18.34 13.53 -18.26
C GLY A 55 16.83 13.54 -17.98
N VAL A 56 16.31 14.72 -17.61
CA VAL A 56 14.94 14.93 -17.15
C VAL A 56 13.90 14.42 -18.16
N GLN A 57 14.05 14.78 -19.44
CA GLN A 57 13.05 14.45 -20.47
C GLN A 57 12.88 12.94 -20.66
N LYS A 58 13.98 12.18 -20.66
CA LYS A 58 13.95 10.72 -20.80
C LYS A 58 13.41 10.03 -19.56
N ALA A 59 13.75 10.54 -18.37
CA ALA A 59 13.18 10.02 -17.13
C ALA A 59 11.66 10.26 -17.07
N GLU A 60 11.20 11.45 -17.45
CA GLU A 60 9.76 11.78 -17.55
C GLU A 60 9.04 10.89 -18.56
N LEU A 61 9.63 10.67 -19.76
CA LEU A 61 9.09 9.74 -20.75
C LEU A 61 8.92 8.33 -20.19
N PHE A 62 9.96 7.80 -19.53
CA PHE A 62 9.90 6.46 -18.93
C PHE A 62 8.75 6.36 -17.92
N PHE A 63 8.64 7.31 -16.98
CA PHE A 63 7.59 7.26 -15.96
C PHE A 63 6.19 7.50 -16.52
N GLU A 64 6.04 8.35 -17.53
CA GLU A 64 4.75 8.54 -18.20
C GLU A 64 4.30 7.23 -18.86
N LYS A 65 5.19 6.59 -19.63
CA LYS A 65 4.91 5.30 -20.27
C LYS A 65 4.71 4.19 -19.24
N TYR A 66 5.41 4.23 -18.13
CA TYR A 66 5.22 3.30 -17.03
C TYR A 66 3.80 3.40 -16.50
N LEU A 67 3.33 4.61 -16.18
CA LEU A 67 1.96 4.83 -15.69
C LEU A 67 0.90 4.42 -16.72
N GLU A 68 1.14 4.67 -18.02
CA GLU A 68 0.25 4.21 -19.10
C GLU A 68 0.14 2.69 -19.16
N ASN A 69 1.27 1.97 -19.11
CA ASN A 69 1.32 0.52 -19.27
C ASN A 69 0.95 -0.26 -18.01
N PHE A 70 1.11 0.31 -16.81
CA PHE A 70 0.89 -0.39 -15.55
C PHE A 70 -0.57 -0.79 -15.34
N PHE A 71 -1.53 0.01 -15.84
CA PHE A 71 -2.94 -0.33 -15.76
C PHE A 71 -3.70 0.19 -16.98
N THR A 72 -4.22 -0.71 -17.80
CA THR A 72 -4.98 -0.44 -19.02
C THR A 72 -6.39 -1.03 -18.97
N ALA A 73 -7.15 -0.92 -20.05
CA ALA A 73 -8.47 -1.55 -20.16
C ALA A 73 -8.39 -3.07 -19.93
N SER A 74 -7.35 -3.74 -20.43
CA SER A 74 -7.19 -5.19 -20.26
C SER A 74 -6.99 -5.60 -18.81
N ASP A 75 -6.34 -4.74 -18.00
CA ASP A 75 -6.20 -4.94 -16.57
C ASP A 75 -7.56 -4.88 -15.86
N ALA A 76 -8.39 -3.89 -16.19
CA ALA A 76 -9.75 -3.76 -15.66
C ALA A 76 -10.63 -4.96 -16.05
N SER A 77 -10.63 -5.37 -17.34
CA SER A 77 -11.40 -6.55 -17.78
C SER A 77 -10.90 -7.84 -17.13
N PHE A 78 -9.58 -8.00 -16.95
CA PHE A 78 -9.02 -9.14 -16.22
C PHE A 78 -9.48 -9.16 -14.76
N PHE A 79 -9.41 -8.02 -14.06
CA PHE A 79 -9.87 -7.89 -12.69
C PHE A 79 -11.36 -8.25 -12.54
N ARG A 80 -12.20 -7.74 -13.45
CA ARG A 80 -13.62 -8.07 -13.53
C ARG A 80 -13.86 -9.57 -13.76
N SER A 81 -13.04 -10.23 -14.57
CA SER A 81 -13.14 -11.68 -14.84
C SER A 81 -12.91 -12.54 -13.57
N LEU A 82 -12.29 -11.98 -12.53
CA LEU A 82 -12.12 -12.62 -11.23
C LEU A 82 -13.32 -12.40 -10.29
N SER A 83 -14.38 -11.75 -10.76
CA SER A 83 -15.56 -11.36 -9.95
C SER A 83 -15.23 -10.36 -8.82
N LEU A 84 -14.11 -9.65 -8.94
CA LEU A 84 -13.73 -8.56 -8.04
C LEU A 84 -14.35 -7.24 -8.51
N ASN A 85 -14.54 -6.30 -7.59
CA ASN A 85 -15.37 -5.11 -7.83
C ASN A 85 -14.82 -3.79 -7.28
N CYS A 86 -13.59 -3.77 -6.73
CA CYS A 86 -12.99 -2.55 -6.19
C CYS A 86 -11.47 -2.44 -6.47
N ILE A 87 -10.98 -1.26 -6.85
CA ILE A 87 -9.54 -0.96 -6.91
C ILE A 87 -9.23 0.19 -5.95
N ARG A 88 -8.37 -0.07 -4.96
CA ARG A 88 -7.84 0.97 -4.06
C ARG A 88 -6.63 1.63 -4.73
N ILE A 89 -6.78 2.86 -5.19
CA ILE A 89 -5.74 3.60 -5.92
C ILE A 89 -4.89 4.38 -4.93
N ALA A 90 -3.69 3.87 -4.64
CA ALA A 90 -2.69 4.57 -3.85
C ALA A 90 -2.08 5.71 -4.68
N ILE A 91 -2.26 6.95 -4.22
CA ILE A 91 -1.73 8.15 -4.87
C ILE A 91 -0.66 8.82 -4.02
N ASN A 92 0.43 9.23 -4.65
CA ASN A 92 1.49 10.05 -4.04
C ASN A 92 1.18 11.54 -4.27
N TYR A 93 1.21 12.37 -3.22
CA TYR A 93 0.89 13.81 -3.31
C TYR A 93 1.75 14.55 -4.35
N ARG A 94 2.96 14.05 -4.62
CA ARG A 94 3.92 14.64 -5.57
C ARG A 94 3.44 14.60 -7.04
N HIS A 95 2.42 13.79 -7.36
CA HIS A 95 1.76 13.84 -8.67
C HIS A 95 0.87 15.08 -8.83
N PHE A 96 0.41 15.67 -7.73
CA PHE A 96 -0.53 16.80 -7.75
C PHE A 96 0.16 18.12 -7.51
N GLU A 97 1.14 18.17 -6.62
CA GLU A 97 1.87 19.39 -6.31
C GLU A 97 3.39 19.18 -6.30
N SER A 98 4.14 20.26 -6.14
CA SER A 98 5.57 20.23 -5.90
C SER A 98 5.84 20.64 -4.46
N PRO A 99 6.73 19.95 -3.71
CA PRO A 99 7.17 20.44 -2.40
C PRO A 99 7.79 21.84 -2.46
N MET A 100 8.35 22.23 -3.62
CA MET A 100 8.92 23.56 -3.85
C MET A 100 7.88 24.63 -4.25
N ASN A 101 6.65 24.22 -4.54
CA ASN A 101 5.53 25.10 -4.84
C ASN A 101 4.22 24.45 -4.30
N PRO A 102 4.10 24.36 -2.96
CA PRO A 102 2.98 23.66 -2.33
C PRO A 102 1.67 24.41 -2.60
N ARG A 103 0.56 23.68 -2.60
CA ARG A 103 -0.78 24.18 -2.85
C ARG A 103 -0.98 24.78 -4.25
N HIS A 104 -0.22 24.27 -5.22
CA HIS A 104 -0.37 24.58 -6.63
C HIS A 104 -0.41 23.29 -7.46
N LEU A 105 -1.53 23.06 -8.15
CA LEU A 105 -1.69 21.86 -8.98
C LEU A 105 -0.70 21.86 -10.15
N ARG A 106 -0.11 20.70 -10.42
CA ARG A 106 0.63 20.46 -11.67
C ARG A 106 -0.34 20.47 -12.86
N PRO A 107 0.10 20.89 -14.06
CA PRO A 107 -0.78 20.93 -15.24
C PRO A 107 -1.47 19.61 -15.58
N ASN A 108 -0.82 18.47 -15.32
CA ASN A 108 -1.31 17.11 -15.60
C ASN A 108 -1.69 16.32 -14.33
N ALA A 109 -1.97 17.00 -13.21
CA ALA A 109 -2.16 16.39 -11.90
C ALA A 109 -3.18 15.23 -11.87
N PHE A 110 -4.22 15.28 -12.69
CA PHE A 110 -5.32 14.31 -12.67
C PHE A 110 -5.34 13.34 -13.86
N THR A 111 -4.50 13.54 -14.88
CA THR A 111 -4.60 12.84 -16.17
C THR A 111 -4.64 11.32 -16.03
N HIS A 112 -3.73 10.75 -15.25
CA HIS A 112 -3.65 9.31 -15.03
C HIS A 112 -4.76 8.79 -14.13
N LEU A 113 -5.06 9.51 -13.05
CA LEU A 113 -6.11 9.14 -12.10
C LEU A 113 -7.48 9.08 -12.78
N ASP A 114 -7.85 10.11 -13.56
CA ASP A 114 -9.10 10.13 -14.34
C ASP A 114 -9.18 8.96 -15.33
N ARG A 115 -8.04 8.63 -15.97
CA ARG A 115 -7.98 7.54 -16.93
C ARG A 115 -8.31 6.21 -16.25
N VAL A 116 -7.66 5.89 -15.13
CA VAL A 116 -7.89 4.61 -14.43
C VAL A 116 -9.28 4.54 -13.81
N ILE A 117 -9.79 5.65 -13.25
CA ILE A 117 -11.18 5.71 -12.76
C ILE A 117 -12.16 5.38 -13.89
N ARG A 118 -12.01 5.99 -15.07
CA ARG A 118 -12.88 5.68 -16.23
C ARG A 118 -12.76 4.23 -16.71
N LEU A 119 -11.54 3.67 -16.72
CA LEU A 119 -11.33 2.28 -17.10
C LEU A 119 -12.01 1.30 -16.13
N CYS A 120 -11.93 1.57 -14.82
CA CYS A 120 -12.62 0.78 -13.81
C CYS A 120 -14.15 0.94 -13.92
N ALA A 121 -14.64 2.17 -14.07
CA ALA A 121 -16.05 2.47 -14.24
C ALA A 121 -16.68 1.73 -15.44
N ALA A 122 -15.96 1.66 -16.58
CA ALA A 122 -16.41 0.96 -17.78
C ALA A 122 -16.62 -0.54 -17.56
N GLU A 123 -15.93 -1.14 -16.60
CA GLU A 123 -16.01 -2.57 -16.23
C GLU A 123 -16.86 -2.82 -14.97
N GLY A 124 -17.50 -1.78 -14.45
CA GLY A 124 -18.32 -1.85 -13.24
C GLY A 124 -17.51 -2.11 -11.97
N ILE A 125 -16.27 -1.58 -11.92
CA ILE A 125 -15.35 -1.68 -10.80
C ILE A 125 -15.35 -0.33 -10.07
N TYR A 126 -15.67 -0.34 -8.78
CA TYR A 126 -15.51 0.83 -7.93
C TYR A 126 -14.03 1.15 -7.70
N THR A 127 -13.75 2.41 -7.37
CA THR A 127 -12.42 2.85 -6.95
C THR A 127 -12.46 3.47 -5.56
N ILE A 128 -11.38 3.33 -4.80
CA ILE A 128 -11.15 4.10 -3.57
C ILE A 128 -9.89 4.92 -3.81
N ILE A 129 -9.98 6.24 -3.70
CA ILE A 129 -8.79 7.11 -3.83
C ILE A 129 -8.13 7.17 -2.46
N ASP A 130 -6.88 6.74 -2.39
CA ASP A 130 -6.09 6.67 -1.17
C ASP A 130 -4.90 7.63 -1.20
N LEU A 131 -4.91 8.64 -0.32
CA LEU A 131 -3.75 9.50 -0.13
C LEU A 131 -2.66 8.73 0.61
N HIS A 132 -1.82 8.06 -0.17
CA HIS A 132 -0.85 7.09 0.32
C HIS A 132 0.41 7.75 0.85
N THR A 133 0.73 8.94 0.35
CA THR A 133 1.85 9.77 0.84
C THR A 133 1.36 11.18 1.14
N ALA A 134 1.93 11.80 2.17
CA ALA A 134 1.68 13.20 2.52
C ALA A 134 3.00 13.98 2.67
N PRO A 135 2.99 15.31 2.49
CA PRO A 135 4.16 16.14 2.72
C PRO A 135 4.81 15.88 4.08
N GLY A 136 6.13 15.69 4.11
CA GLY A 136 6.86 15.39 5.34
C GLY A 136 6.71 13.96 5.88
N GLY A 137 5.96 13.08 5.22
CA GLY A 137 5.78 11.68 5.60
C GLY A 137 4.89 11.51 6.84
N GLN A 138 3.75 10.86 6.68
CA GLN A 138 2.80 10.56 7.77
C GLN A 138 3.23 9.40 8.67
N ASN A 139 4.24 8.65 8.24
CA ASN A 139 4.88 7.59 9.00
C ASN A 139 6.38 7.50 8.61
N GLY A 140 7.11 6.56 9.20
CA GLY A 140 8.55 6.37 8.95
C GLY A 140 8.87 5.28 7.93
N GLY A 141 7.89 4.83 7.14
CA GLY A 141 8.06 3.79 6.12
C GLY A 141 8.52 4.35 4.77
N TRP A 142 9.05 3.47 3.91
CA TRP A 142 9.45 3.82 2.54
C TRP A 142 8.24 4.29 1.70
N HIS A 143 7.07 3.69 1.95
CA HIS A 143 5.81 4.00 1.28
C HIS A 143 5.23 5.38 1.63
N ALA A 144 5.81 6.13 2.58
CA ALA A 144 5.45 7.54 2.82
C ALA A 144 6.28 8.52 1.96
N ASP A 145 7.24 8.00 1.19
CA ASP A 145 8.03 8.74 0.19
C ASP A 145 8.71 10.03 0.71
N HIS A 146 9.23 9.96 1.92
CA HIS A 146 9.90 11.08 2.60
C HIS A 146 11.38 10.83 2.91
N GLY A 147 11.87 9.59 2.76
CA GLY A 147 13.30 9.25 2.87
C GLY A 147 13.87 9.34 4.29
N THR A 148 13.02 9.45 5.31
CA THR A 148 13.45 9.41 6.72
C THR A 148 12.44 8.67 7.57
N HIS A 149 12.94 8.10 8.65
CA HIS A 149 12.16 7.40 9.67
C HIS A 149 11.29 8.31 10.54
N LEU A 150 11.47 9.63 10.45
CA LEU A 150 10.70 10.61 11.22
C LEU A 150 9.46 11.05 10.44
N ALA A 151 8.29 10.85 11.04
CA ALA A 151 7.02 11.31 10.50
C ALA A 151 6.84 12.83 10.73
N ASN A 152 7.41 13.66 9.85
CA ASN A 152 7.40 15.11 10.00
C ASN A 152 6.04 15.74 9.68
N PHE A 153 5.13 15.02 9.01
CA PHE A 153 3.75 15.45 8.80
C PHE A 153 3.08 15.92 10.11
N TRP A 154 3.35 15.24 11.23
CA TRP A 154 2.78 15.56 12.55
C TRP A 154 3.49 16.69 13.30
N ARG A 155 4.62 17.19 12.76
CA ARG A 155 5.48 18.19 13.39
C ARG A 155 5.36 19.56 12.74
N HIS A 156 4.85 19.63 11.52
CA HIS A 156 4.75 20.86 10.75
C HIS A 156 3.32 21.08 10.28
N LYS A 157 2.70 22.17 10.75
CA LYS A 157 1.32 22.52 10.40
C LYS A 157 1.11 22.66 8.89
N ASP A 158 2.08 23.26 8.18
CA ASP A 158 1.97 23.51 6.74
C ASP A 158 1.85 22.21 5.92
N PHE A 159 2.47 21.11 6.36
CA PHE A 159 2.30 19.81 5.72
C PHE A 159 0.87 19.28 5.82
N MET A 160 0.25 19.41 6.99
CA MET A 160 -1.17 19.09 7.19
C MET A 160 -2.06 20.04 6.39
N ASP A 161 -1.72 21.32 6.31
CA ASP A 161 -2.47 22.31 5.52
C ASP A 161 -2.45 21.96 4.02
N SER A 162 -1.31 21.51 3.49
CA SER A 162 -1.18 21.08 2.09
C SER A 162 -2.00 19.82 1.80
N ALA A 163 -1.98 18.83 2.70
CA ALA A 163 -2.81 17.62 2.55
C ALA A 163 -4.33 17.95 2.59
N VAL A 164 -4.76 18.85 3.48
CA VAL A 164 -6.16 19.33 3.50
C VAL A 164 -6.52 20.02 2.19
N TRP A 165 -5.65 20.93 1.71
CA TRP A 165 -5.85 21.61 0.44
C TRP A 165 -5.97 20.63 -0.74
N LEU A 166 -5.12 19.59 -0.78
CA LEU A 166 -5.19 18.58 -1.84
C LEU A 166 -6.51 17.82 -1.80
N TRP A 167 -6.99 17.46 -0.60
CA TRP A 167 -8.28 16.81 -0.42
C TRP A 167 -9.47 17.66 -0.88
N GLU A 168 -9.43 18.98 -0.69
CA GLU A 168 -10.44 19.87 -1.27
C GLU A 168 -10.45 19.80 -2.81
N ARG A 169 -9.27 19.78 -3.45
CA ARG A 169 -9.17 19.69 -4.92
C ARG A 169 -9.66 18.33 -5.44
N LEU A 170 -9.35 17.24 -4.73
CA LEU A 170 -9.84 15.89 -5.03
C LEU A 170 -11.36 15.82 -4.88
N ALA A 171 -11.91 16.35 -3.78
CA ALA A 171 -13.35 16.39 -3.54
C ALA A 171 -14.08 17.24 -4.60
N GLU A 172 -13.56 18.41 -4.95
CA GLU A 172 -14.13 19.28 -5.99
C GLU A 172 -14.22 18.56 -7.34
N ARG A 173 -13.17 17.83 -7.70
CA ARG A 173 -13.10 17.11 -8.98
C ARG A 173 -14.05 15.91 -9.02
N TYR A 174 -14.13 15.15 -7.93
CA TYR A 174 -14.70 13.81 -7.94
C TYR A 174 -16.04 13.67 -7.24
N LYS A 175 -16.58 14.73 -6.61
CA LYS A 175 -17.86 14.67 -5.88
C LYS A 175 -19.02 14.05 -6.66
N ASP A 176 -19.01 14.13 -7.99
CA ASP A 176 -20.08 13.67 -8.89
C ASP A 176 -19.80 12.31 -9.58
N GLU A 177 -18.71 11.61 -9.25
CA GLU A 177 -18.33 10.34 -9.87
C GLU A 177 -18.77 9.13 -9.02
N PRO A 178 -19.89 8.45 -9.33
CA PRO A 178 -20.41 7.36 -8.50
C PRO A 178 -19.56 6.08 -8.50
N TRP A 179 -18.62 5.92 -9.45
CA TRP A 179 -17.69 4.79 -9.45
C TRP A 179 -16.51 4.98 -8.50
N ILE A 180 -16.46 6.09 -7.76
CA ILE A 180 -15.64 6.18 -6.57
C ILE A 180 -16.51 5.74 -5.39
N ALA A 181 -16.12 4.65 -4.71
CA ALA A 181 -16.78 4.20 -3.49
C ALA A 181 -16.50 5.18 -2.32
N GLY A 182 -15.31 5.79 -2.32
CA GLY A 182 -14.95 6.79 -1.34
C GLY A 182 -13.49 7.17 -1.33
N PHE A 183 -13.11 7.89 -0.27
CA PHE A 183 -11.81 8.48 -0.07
C PHE A 183 -11.12 7.90 1.16
N ASN A 184 -10.00 7.22 0.97
CA ASN A 184 -9.12 6.82 2.05
C ASN A 184 -8.17 7.97 2.38
N VAL A 185 -8.48 8.66 3.47
CA VAL A 185 -8.04 10.03 3.73
C VAL A 185 -6.53 10.14 3.95
N LEU A 186 -5.93 9.13 4.59
CA LEU A 186 -4.49 9.10 4.84
C LEU A 186 -4.08 7.67 5.18
N ASN A 187 -3.20 7.09 4.37
CA ASN A 187 -2.69 5.75 4.58
C ASN A 187 -1.77 5.66 5.81
N GLU A 188 -2.00 4.67 6.67
CA GLU A 188 -1.11 4.24 7.74
C GLU A 188 -0.47 5.38 8.56
N PRO A 189 -1.26 6.29 9.16
CA PRO A 189 -0.69 7.34 10.00
C PRO A 189 0.06 6.73 11.18
N ALA A 190 1.21 7.30 11.52
CA ALA A 190 1.98 6.95 12.71
C ALA A 190 2.35 8.22 13.49
N ASP A 191 1.36 8.83 14.13
CA ASP A 191 1.51 9.98 15.02
C ASP A 191 1.91 9.50 16.44
N PRO A 192 3.13 9.82 16.93
CA PRO A 192 3.56 9.44 18.27
C PRO A 192 2.67 9.99 19.40
N SER A 193 1.94 11.07 19.14
CA SER A 193 1.04 11.69 20.12
C SER A 193 -0.40 11.18 20.02
N ALA A 194 -0.76 10.53 18.90
CA ALA A 194 -2.12 10.26 18.42
C ALA A 194 -3.08 11.47 18.32
N LYS A 195 -2.74 12.62 18.92
CA LYS A 195 -3.58 13.82 18.99
C LYS A 195 -3.59 14.58 17.67
N GLN A 196 -2.46 14.64 16.97
CA GLN A 196 -2.38 15.33 15.69
C GLN A 196 -3.18 14.60 14.62
N LEU A 197 -3.25 13.26 14.66
CA LEU A 197 -4.11 12.48 13.78
C LEU A 197 -5.59 12.89 13.94
N ILE A 198 -6.10 12.95 15.18
CA ILE A 198 -7.49 13.35 15.44
C ILE A 198 -7.77 14.78 14.98
N LEU A 199 -6.85 15.71 15.26
CA LEU A 199 -6.97 17.11 14.81
C LEU A 199 -6.91 17.23 13.28
N PHE A 200 -6.07 16.43 12.63
CA PHE A 200 -6.02 16.38 11.17
C PHE A 200 -7.35 15.86 10.60
N TYR A 201 -7.88 14.75 11.13
CA TYR A 201 -9.18 14.20 10.73
C TYR A 201 -10.32 15.20 10.89
N ASP A 202 -10.38 15.96 11.99
CA ASP A 202 -11.38 17.02 12.13
C ASP A 202 -11.34 18.06 11.00
N ARG A 203 -10.14 18.42 10.58
CA ARG A 203 -9.91 19.46 9.58
C ARG A 203 -10.24 18.93 8.19
N VAL A 204 -9.69 17.78 7.82
CA VAL A 204 -9.84 17.21 6.48
C VAL A 204 -11.25 16.69 6.24
N VAL A 205 -11.89 16.05 7.24
CA VAL A 205 -13.28 15.60 7.13
C VAL A 205 -14.20 16.80 6.92
N ARG A 206 -14.00 17.89 7.68
CA ARG A 206 -14.77 19.12 7.48
C ARG A 206 -14.55 19.74 6.10
N ALA A 207 -13.31 19.78 5.64
CA ALA A 207 -12.97 20.36 4.33
C ALA A 207 -13.62 19.55 3.19
N ILE A 208 -13.48 18.22 3.21
CA ILE A 208 -14.13 17.35 2.22
C ILE A 208 -15.65 17.50 2.30
N ARG A 209 -16.25 17.42 3.49
CA ARG A 209 -17.72 17.47 3.66
C ARG A 209 -18.34 18.82 3.31
N ALA A 210 -17.56 19.90 3.27
CA ALA A 210 -18.02 21.19 2.74
C ALA A 210 -18.25 21.17 1.21
N ILE A 211 -17.64 20.20 0.51
CA ILE A 211 -17.68 20.05 -0.96
C ILE A 211 -18.47 18.80 -1.37
N ASP A 212 -18.29 17.71 -0.64
CA ASP A 212 -18.77 16.37 -0.96
C ASP A 212 -19.32 15.65 0.28
N THR A 213 -20.63 15.45 0.28
CA THR A 213 -21.37 14.76 1.34
C THR A 213 -21.74 13.32 0.99
N ARG A 214 -21.44 12.84 -0.23
CA ARG A 214 -21.94 11.54 -0.74
C ARG A 214 -20.92 10.42 -0.61
N HIS A 215 -19.66 10.67 -0.89
CA HIS A 215 -18.63 9.63 -0.85
C HIS A 215 -18.30 9.18 0.58
N ILE A 216 -18.04 7.88 0.77
CA ILE A 216 -17.58 7.34 2.06
C ILE A 216 -16.20 7.92 2.38
N LEU A 217 -15.93 8.25 3.64
CA LEU A 217 -14.56 8.50 4.11
C LEU A 217 -14.04 7.25 4.82
N PHE A 218 -12.89 6.75 4.39
CA PHE A 218 -12.17 5.66 5.04
C PHE A 218 -11.04 6.25 5.89
N LEU A 219 -11.12 6.08 7.20
CA LEU A 219 -10.18 6.63 8.18
C LEU A 219 -9.34 5.51 8.80
N ASP A 220 -8.04 5.54 8.56
CA ASP A 220 -7.07 4.59 9.11
C ASP A 220 -6.86 4.80 10.61
N GLY A 221 -6.61 3.70 11.32
CA GLY A 221 -6.10 3.76 12.69
C GLY A 221 -4.69 4.35 12.74
N ASN A 222 -4.28 4.82 13.92
CA ASN A 222 -2.89 5.21 14.16
C ASN A 222 -1.97 3.98 14.14
N THR A 223 -0.65 4.21 14.23
CA THR A 223 0.37 3.17 14.32
C THR A 223 0.29 2.17 13.16
N TYR A 224 0.25 2.69 11.92
CA TYR A 224 0.06 1.90 10.69
C TYR A 224 -1.28 1.13 10.68
N ALA A 225 -2.39 1.86 10.80
CA ALA A 225 -3.75 1.32 10.77
C ALA A 225 -4.07 0.25 11.84
N ALA A 226 -3.29 0.21 12.93
CA ALA A 226 -3.37 -0.85 13.95
C ALA A 226 -4.01 -0.39 15.27
N ASP A 227 -4.09 0.91 15.53
CA ASP A 227 -4.48 1.44 16.84
C ASP A 227 -5.54 2.56 16.77
N PHE A 228 -6.70 2.28 17.37
CA PHE A 228 -7.83 3.21 17.52
C PHE A 228 -8.02 3.67 18.97
N SER A 229 -7.15 3.29 19.89
CA SER A 229 -7.33 3.53 21.34
C SER A 229 -7.48 5.02 21.70
N ALA A 230 -6.83 5.90 20.94
CA ALA A 230 -6.91 7.36 21.11
C ALA A 230 -8.11 8.02 20.40
N PHE A 231 -8.88 7.28 19.61
CA PHE A 231 -10.03 7.83 18.90
C PHE A 231 -11.15 8.15 19.90
N PRO A 232 -11.82 9.31 19.77
CA PRO A 232 -12.84 9.74 20.73
C PRO A 232 -14.09 8.85 20.65
N ALA A 233 -14.90 8.79 21.71
CA ALA A 233 -16.11 7.96 21.69
C ALA A 233 -17.20 8.49 20.75
N ASN A 234 -17.25 9.80 20.52
CA ASN A 234 -18.29 10.50 19.75
C ASN A 234 -17.95 10.63 18.26
N VAL A 235 -17.35 9.61 17.65
CA VAL A 235 -16.89 9.72 16.25
C VAL A 235 -18.02 9.91 15.24
N LYS A 236 -19.23 9.38 15.50
CA LYS A 236 -20.38 9.55 14.60
C LYS A 236 -20.84 11.00 14.58
N GLU A 237 -20.89 11.65 15.73
CA GLU A 237 -21.21 13.07 15.84
C GLU A 237 -20.08 13.95 15.28
N ARG A 238 -18.83 13.51 15.43
CA ARG A 238 -17.65 14.27 15.05
C ARG A 238 -17.38 14.27 13.54
N TRP A 239 -17.53 13.12 12.88
CA TRP A 239 -17.16 12.94 11.47
C TRP A 239 -18.32 12.46 10.58
N GLY A 240 -19.49 12.22 11.15
CA GLY A 240 -20.70 11.77 10.46
C GLY A 240 -20.82 10.25 10.37
N GLU A 241 -21.96 9.80 9.85
CA GLU A 241 -22.27 8.37 9.74
C GLU A 241 -21.75 7.73 8.45
N ASN A 242 -21.48 8.53 7.41
CA ASN A 242 -20.95 8.04 6.13
C ASN A 242 -19.41 7.89 6.18
N VAL A 243 -18.93 7.12 7.16
CA VAL A 243 -17.52 6.92 7.49
C VAL A 243 -17.27 5.45 7.82
N ALA A 244 -16.21 4.89 7.26
CA ALA A 244 -15.69 3.57 7.59
C ALA A 244 -14.28 3.69 8.17
N TYR A 245 -13.89 2.72 9.01
CA TYR A 245 -12.58 2.70 9.67
C TYR A 245 -11.71 1.61 9.07
N SER A 246 -10.50 1.99 8.65
CA SER A 246 -9.59 1.12 7.92
C SER A 246 -8.62 0.41 8.87
N ILE A 247 -8.64 -0.92 8.83
CA ILE A 247 -7.59 -1.77 9.43
C ILE A 247 -6.70 -2.34 8.34
N HIS A 248 -5.44 -2.62 8.66
CA HIS A 248 -4.55 -3.43 7.82
C HIS A 248 -4.29 -4.79 8.49
N ASP A 249 -4.81 -5.88 7.91
CA ASP A 249 -4.78 -7.22 8.51
C ASP A 249 -3.71 -8.14 7.91
N TYR A 250 -2.45 -7.77 8.09
CA TYR A 250 -1.33 -8.66 7.76
C TYR A 250 -1.17 -9.76 8.82
N SER A 251 -1.14 -11.02 8.36
CA SER A 251 -0.82 -12.20 9.17
C SER A 251 0.67 -12.49 9.11
N VAL A 252 1.30 -12.76 10.26
CA VAL A 252 2.73 -13.16 10.30
C VAL A 252 3.00 -14.40 9.44
N PHE A 253 2.04 -15.33 9.38
CA PHE A 253 2.14 -16.54 8.54
C PHE A 253 2.07 -16.25 7.04
N GLY A 254 1.80 -15.01 6.63
CA GLY A 254 1.93 -14.55 5.25
C GLY A 254 3.36 -14.18 4.85
N PHE A 255 4.31 -14.14 5.78
CA PHE A 255 5.68 -13.65 5.56
C PHE A 255 6.77 -14.71 5.81
N PRO A 256 7.99 -14.56 5.24
CA PRO A 256 9.09 -15.50 5.44
C PRO A 256 9.44 -15.72 6.91
N LYS A 257 9.46 -14.66 7.72
CA LYS A 257 9.72 -14.72 9.17
C LYS A 257 8.59 -15.35 9.99
N GLY A 258 7.45 -15.66 9.37
CA GLY A 258 6.25 -16.19 10.03
C GLY A 258 6.31 -17.64 10.48
N GLY A 259 7.34 -18.38 10.08
CA GLY A 259 7.41 -19.83 10.25
C GLY A 259 6.49 -20.58 9.29
N ILE A 260 6.43 -21.91 9.47
CA ILE A 260 5.62 -22.80 8.64
C ILE A 260 4.16 -22.75 9.08
N TYR A 261 3.23 -22.57 8.14
CA TYR A 261 1.79 -22.64 8.36
C TYR A 261 1.24 -23.99 7.89
N GLU A 262 0.69 -24.78 8.82
CA GLU A 262 0.13 -26.12 8.59
C GLU A 262 -1.36 -26.19 8.97
N ARG A 263 -2.00 -25.04 9.19
CA ARG A 263 -3.41 -24.94 9.60
C ARG A 263 -3.72 -25.67 10.91
N THR A 264 -2.77 -25.73 11.84
CA THR A 264 -3.08 -26.23 13.18
C THR A 264 -4.10 -25.30 13.85
N GLU A 265 -4.90 -25.84 14.78
CA GLU A 265 -5.92 -25.04 15.47
C GLU A 265 -5.31 -23.85 16.21
N GLU A 266 -4.11 -23.99 16.77
CA GLU A 266 -3.38 -22.88 17.38
C GLU A 266 -3.05 -21.76 16.36
N GLN A 267 -2.62 -22.15 15.15
CA GLN A 267 -2.25 -21.19 14.11
C GLN A 267 -3.48 -20.46 13.56
N LYS A 268 -4.57 -21.17 13.28
CA LYS A 268 -5.85 -20.56 12.87
C LYS A 268 -6.38 -19.62 13.93
N GLU A 269 -6.36 -20.05 15.19
CA GLU A 269 -6.80 -19.21 16.31
C GLU A 269 -5.89 -17.98 16.46
N LYS A 270 -4.59 -18.09 16.20
CA LYS A 270 -3.69 -16.92 16.19
C LYS A 270 -4.05 -15.92 15.09
N ILE A 271 -4.40 -16.37 13.88
CA ILE A 271 -4.90 -15.50 12.81
C ILE A 271 -6.21 -14.82 13.27
N LYS A 272 -7.18 -15.61 13.74
CA LYS A 272 -8.48 -15.13 14.19
C LYS A 272 -8.38 -14.09 15.31
N ARG A 273 -7.57 -14.35 16.35
CA ARG A 273 -7.32 -13.39 17.44
C ARG A 273 -6.68 -12.09 16.92
N GLY A 274 -5.75 -12.21 15.97
CA GLY A 274 -5.11 -11.05 15.35
C GLY A 274 -6.13 -10.16 14.63
N TYR A 275 -7.03 -10.77 13.87
CA TYR A 275 -8.11 -10.10 13.16
C TYR A 275 -9.11 -9.44 14.14
N ILE A 276 -9.66 -10.19 15.10
CA ILE A 276 -10.62 -9.69 16.10
C ILE A 276 -10.04 -8.50 16.88
N ARG A 277 -8.76 -8.58 17.29
CA ARG A 277 -8.10 -7.50 18.04
C ARG A 277 -8.09 -6.19 17.25
N LYS A 278 -7.82 -6.24 15.94
CA LYS A 278 -7.72 -5.04 15.09
C LYS A 278 -9.08 -4.34 14.93
N ARG A 279 -10.19 -5.09 14.90
CA ARG A 279 -11.55 -4.51 14.78
C ARG A 279 -12.25 -4.20 16.09
N ALA A 280 -11.74 -4.71 17.22
CA ALA A 280 -12.44 -4.67 18.51
C ALA A 280 -12.97 -3.29 18.93
N TRP A 281 -12.24 -2.21 18.60
CA TRP A 281 -12.68 -0.85 18.92
C TRP A 281 -13.92 -0.43 18.12
N MET A 282 -13.99 -0.79 16.84
CA MET A 282 -15.08 -0.50 15.92
C MET A 282 -16.29 -1.37 16.22
N ASP A 283 -16.10 -2.67 16.44
CA ASP A 283 -17.19 -3.62 16.75
C ASP A 283 -17.97 -3.20 17.98
N LYS A 284 -17.25 -2.83 19.06
CA LYS A 284 -17.84 -2.35 20.32
C LYS A 284 -18.74 -1.12 20.13
N ARG A 285 -18.57 -0.39 19.02
CA ARG A 285 -19.26 0.87 18.70
C ARG A 285 -20.23 0.74 17.52
N GLY A 286 -20.35 -0.44 16.91
CA GLY A 286 -21.18 -0.66 15.72
C GLY A 286 -20.79 0.28 14.58
N LEU A 287 -19.50 0.32 14.25
CA LEU A 287 -18.93 1.13 13.18
C LEU A 287 -18.55 0.25 11.99
N CYS A 288 -18.72 0.76 10.78
CA CYS A 288 -18.29 0.07 9.56
C CYS A 288 -16.76 -0.09 9.54
N VAL A 289 -16.31 -1.31 9.32
CA VAL A 289 -14.88 -1.64 9.17
C VAL A 289 -14.61 -1.92 7.70
N TRP A 290 -13.45 -1.49 7.23
CA TRP A 290 -12.89 -1.87 5.94
C TRP A 290 -11.47 -2.37 6.17
N ASN A 291 -11.08 -3.46 5.50
CA ASN A 291 -9.70 -3.92 5.51
C ASN A 291 -8.94 -3.34 4.32
N GLY A 292 -8.24 -2.23 4.54
CA GLY A 292 -7.56 -1.48 3.48
C GLY A 292 -6.39 -2.22 2.85
N GLU A 293 -5.75 -3.10 3.61
CA GLU A 293 -4.62 -3.91 3.15
C GLU A 293 -4.50 -5.23 3.91
N TRP A 294 -4.23 -6.29 3.15
CA TRP A 294 -3.87 -7.60 3.69
C TRP A 294 -3.23 -8.45 2.58
N GLY A 295 -2.77 -9.64 2.93
CA GLY A 295 -2.30 -10.64 1.97
C GLY A 295 -0.90 -11.18 2.31
N PRO A 296 -0.54 -12.36 1.79
CA PRO A 296 0.78 -12.94 1.95
C PRO A 296 1.76 -12.45 0.87
N VAL A 297 3.04 -12.63 1.11
CA VAL A 297 4.08 -12.55 0.07
C VAL A 297 4.48 -13.95 -0.40
N TYR A 298 4.87 -14.06 -1.66
CA TYR A 298 5.09 -15.32 -2.36
C TYR A 298 6.57 -15.55 -2.66
N ALA A 299 6.96 -16.81 -2.55
CA ALA A 299 8.25 -17.30 -3.01
C ALA A 299 8.33 -17.25 -4.54
N ARG A 300 9.55 -17.07 -5.04
CA ARG A 300 9.94 -16.99 -6.44
C ARG A 300 11.05 -17.99 -6.72
N LYS A 301 10.98 -18.68 -7.86
CA LYS A 301 11.87 -19.79 -8.17
C LYS A 301 13.35 -19.39 -8.21
N GLU A 302 13.64 -18.13 -8.56
CA GLU A 302 14.99 -17.60 -8.62
C GLU A 302 15.67 -17.49 -7.24
N TYR A 303 14.90 -17.43 -6.15
CA TYR A 303 15.41 -17.23 -4.80
C TYR A 303 15.16 -18.45 -3.89
N GLU A 304 13.96 -19.03 -3.91
CA GLU A 304 13.60 -20.15 -3.05
C GLU A 304 13.75 -21.53 -3.71
N GLY A 305 14.06 -21.59 -5.01
CA GLY A 305 14.34 -22.83 -5.73
C GLY A 305 13.19 -23.84 -5.67
N GLU A 306 13.50 -25.09 -5.34
CA GLU A 306 12.52 -26.20 -5.27
C GLU A 306 11.46 -26.01 -4.17
N ASN A 307 11.71 -25.16 -3.17
CA ASN A 307 10.74 -24.89 -2.10
C ASN A 307 9.61 -23.95 -2.51
N THR A 308 9.71 -23.32 -3.68
CA THR A 308 8.79 -22.26 -4.14
C THR A 308 7.33 -22.67 -4.08
N ASP A 309 6.99 -23.82 -4.66
CA ASP A 309 5.61 -24.28 -4.76
C ASP A 309 5.05 -24.62 -3.37
N THR A 310 5.81 -25.36 -2.56
CA THR A 310 5.44 -25.69 -1.17
C THR A 310 5.23 -24.45 -0.29
N ILE A 311 6.08 -23.42 -0.43
CA ILE A 311 5.90 -22.16 0.30
C ILE A 311 4.60 -21.48 -0.16
N ASN A 312 4.40 -21.38 -1.47
CA ASN A 312 3.24 -20.68 -2.04
C ASN A 312 1.92 -21.39 -1.73
N GLU A 313 1.87 -22.72 -1.73
CA GLU A 313 0.72 -23.49 -1.27
C GLU A 313 0.30 -23.11 0.16
N ARG A 314 1.28 -23.00 1.07
CA ARG A 314 1.03 -22.57 2.45
C ARG A 314 0.56 -21.11 2.52
N ARG A 315 1.07 -20.23 1.67
CA ARG A 315 0.56 -18.84 1.56
C ARG A 315 -0.89 -18.80 1.09
N TYR A 316 -1.28 -19.67 0.15
CA TYR A 316 -2.67 -19.79 -0.28
C TYR A 316 -3.58 -20.33 0.85
N MET A 317 -3.07 -21.19 1.74
CA MET A 317 -3.82 -21.60 2.94
C MET A 317 -4.10 -20.43 3.89
N VAL A 318 -3.10 -19.59 4.16
CA VAL A 318 -3.27 -18.38 4.99
C VAL A 318 -4.28 -17.43 4.35
N LEU A 319 -4.14 -17.22 3.03
CA LEU A 319 -5.05 -16.38 2.24
C LEU A 319 -6.51 -16.85 2.37
N GLN A 320 -6.77 -18.15 2.16
CA GLN A 320 -8.11 -18.73 2.31
C GLN A 320 -8.65 -18.57 3.72
N ASP A 321 -7.83 -18.80 4.75
CA ASP A 321 -8.30 -18.74 6.13
C ASP A 321 -8.65 -17.31 6.56
N GLN A 322 -7.92 -16.30 6.07
CA GLN A 322 -8.30 -14.89 6.26
C GLN A 322 -9.58 -14.52 5.49
N LEU A 323 -9.72 -14.96 4.24
CA LEU A 323 -10.95 -14.72 3.46
C LEU A 323 -12.19 -15.33 4.10
N ASN A 324 -12.07 -16.51 4.71
CA ASN A 324 -13.19 -17.13 5.44
C ASN A 324 -13.63 -16.27 6.62
N LEU A 325 -12.69 -15.67 7.36
CA LEU A 325 -13.03 -14.73 8.45
C LEU A 325 -13.74 -13.47 7.90
N TYR A 326 -13.26 -12.92 6.79
CA TYR A 326 -13.89 -11.75 6.19
C TYR A 326 -15.28 -12.07 5.64
N GLN A 327 -15.47 -13.29 5.12
CA GLN A 327 -16.76 -13.77 4.62
C GLN A 327 -17.81 -13.83 5.74
N GLU A 328 -17.45 -14.40 6.90
CA GLU A 328 -18.32 -14.50 8.08
C GLU A 328 -18.85 -13.12 8.51
N ASP A 329 -18.01 -12.09 8.41
CA ASP A 329 -18.33 -10.72 8.82
C ASP A 329 -18.82 -9.82 7.68
N ARG A 330 -18.93 -10.35 6.45
CA ARG A 330 -19.20 -9.58 5.22
C ARG A 330 -18.27 -8.35 5.07
N LEU A 331 -17.02 -8.49 5.51
CA LEU A 331 -16.06 -7.41 5.56
C LEU A 331 -15.60 -7.04 4.14
N SER A 332 -15.69 -5.76 3.80
CA SER A 332 -15.05 -5.22 2.60
C SER A 332 -13.53 -5.19 2.76
N TRP A 333 -12.78 -5.55 1.72
CA TRP A 333 -11.32 -5.70 1.78
C TRP A 333 -10.62 -5.32 0.47
N SER A 334 -9.33 -4.96 0.59
CA SER A 334 -8.41 -4.75 -0.53
C SER A 334 -7.13 -5.54 -0.29
N ILE A 335 -6.86 -6.55 -1.11
CA ILE A 335 -5.59 -7.28 -1.04
C ILE A 335 -4.46 -6.38 -1.55
N TRP A 336 -3.35 -6.30 -0.84
CA TRP A 336 -2.13 -5.72 -1.38
C TRP A 336 -1.41 -6.86 -2.11
N LEU A 337 -1.27 -6.85 -3.44
CA LEU A 337 -1.64 -5.81 -4.40
C LEU A 337 -1.94 -6.39 -5.80
N TYR A 338 -2.33 -5.54 -6.75
CA TYR A 338 -2.67 -5.95 -8.12
C TYR A 338 -1.46 -6.43 -8.96
N LYS A 339 -0.43 -5.59 -9.12
CA LYS A 339 0.69 -5.84 -10.06
C LYS A 339 2.04 -5.50 -9.45
N ASP A 340 3.04 -6.35 -9.69
CA ASP A 340 4.42 -6.13 -9.22
C ASP A 340 5.49 -6.89 -10.03
N ILE A 341 6.71 -7.02 -9.50
CA ILE A 341 7.81 -7.81 -10.07
C ILE A 341 7.87 -9.27 -9.58
N GLY A 342 6.78 -9.80 -9.01
CA GLY A 342 6.62 -11.23 -8.69
C GLY A 342 6.57 -11.58 -7.22
N PHE A 343 6.48 -10.62 -6.31
CA PHE A 343 6.55 -10.88 -4.86
C PHE A 343 5.17 -11.07 -4.23
N GLN A 344 4.23 -10.15 -4.42
CA GLN A 344 2.93 -10.11 -3.76
C GLN A 344 1.76 -9.96 -4.77
N GLY A 345 2.03 -9.49 -5.98
CA GLY A 345 1.02 -9.17 -7.00
C GLY A 345 0.14 -10.34 -7.47
N MET A 346 -1.11 -10.03 -7.81
CA MET A 346 -2.05 -10.91 -8.55
C MET A 346 -1.56 -11.23 -9.96
N VAL A 347 -0.93 -10.26 -10.59
CA VAL A 347 -0.13 -10.41 -11.81
C VAL A 347 1.26 -9.87 -11.54
N TYR A 348 2.24 -10.33 -12.30
CA TYR A 348 3.60 -9.86 -12.15
C TYR A 348 4.35 -9.80 -13.46
N VAL A 349 5.28 -8.86 -13.57
CA VAL A 349 6.11 -8.66 -14.76
C VAL A 349 6.86 -9.95 -15.09
N SER A 350 6.74 -10.44 -16.32
CA SER A 350 7.40 -11.68 -16.74
C SER A 350 8.93 -11.54 -16.66
N PRO A 351 9.65 -12.55 -16.14
CA PRO A 351 11.12 -12.56 -16.11
C PRO A 351 11.79 -12.45 -17.49
N LYS A 352 11.01 -12.63 -18.57
CA LYS A 352 11.48 -12.52 -19.96
C LYS A 352 11.48 -11.09 -20.50
N THR A 353 10.87 -10.15 -19.79
CA THR A 353 10.79 -8.75 -20.22
C THR A 353 12.14 -8.03 -20.11
N LEU A 354 12.30 -6.95 -20.86
CA LEU A 354 13.51 -6.13 -20.82
C LEU A 354 13.79 -5.61 -19.41
N TYR A 355 12.75 -5.14 -18.70
CA TYR A 355 12.87 -4.64 -17.33
C TYR A 355 13.49 -5.68 -16.38
N MET A 356 12.95 -6.89 -16.38
CA MET A 356 13.42 -7.96 -15.50
C MET A 356 14.80 -8.48 -15.90
N GLN A 357 15.06 -8.65 -17.20
CA GLN A 357 16.37 -9.12 -17.67
C GLN A 357 17.49 -8.12 -17.38
N ARG A 358 17.22 -6.83 -17.62
CA ARG A 358 18.20 -5.77 -17.43
C ARG A 358 18.55 -5.58 -15.96
N LEU A 359 17.54 -5.57 -15.08
CA LEU A 359 17.73 -5.35 -13.65
C LEU A 359 18.06 -6.62 -12.87
N LYS A 360 18.06 -7.81 -13.50
CA LYS A 360 18.31 -9.08 -12.82
C LYS A 360 19.54 -9.07 -11.88
N PRO A 361 20.74 -8.60 -12.29
CA PRO A 361 21.90 -8.59 -11.40
C PRO A 361 21.69 -7.67 -10.19
N PHE A 362 20.99 -6.55 -10.38
CA PHE A 362 20.64 -5.64 -9.29
C PHE A 362 19.62 -6.27 -8.34
N LEU A 363 18.57 -6.90 -8.86
CA LEU A 363 17.53 -7.55 -8.05
C LEU A 363 18.09 -8.71 -7.22
N GLU A 364 19.00 -9.51 -7.78
CA GLU A 364 19.73 -10.56 -7.05
C GLU A 364 20.59 -9.96 -5.92
N LYS A 365 21.31 -8.87 -6.21
CA LYS A 365 22.09 -8.15 -5.19
C LYS A 365 21.19 -7.59 -4.09
N LYS A 366 20.09 -6.94 -4.44
CA LYS A 366 19.11 -6.35 -3.53
C LYS A 366 18.49 -7.41 -2.62
N TYR A 367 18.13 -8.56 -3.18
CA TYR A 367 17.61 -9.71 -2.44
C TYR A 367 18.65 -10.23 -1.43
N ARG A 368 19.89 -10.48 -1.87
CA ARG A 368 20.97 -10.96 -0.98
C ARG A 368 21.29 -10.00 0.16
N LEU A 369 21.25 -8.69 -0.11
CA LEU A 369 21.47 -7.65 0.89
C LEU A 369 20.23 -7.41 1.77
N ALA A 370 19.09 -8.01 1.39
CA ALA A 370 17.81 -7.89 2.06
C ALA A 370 17.47 -6.41 2.34
N VAL A 371 17.53 -5.55 1.33
CA VAL A 371 17.44 -4.09 1.55
C VAL A 371 16.01 -3.63 1.81
N ASP A 372 15.00 -4.37 1.36
CA ASP A 372 13.62 -4.00 1.68
C ASP A 372 13.29 -4.36 3.13
N SER A 373 12.60 -3.48 3.85
CA SER A 373 12.03 -3.85 5.15
C SER A 373 10.82 -4.78 4.99
N TRP A 374 10.08 -4.66 3.89
CA TRP A 374 8.88 -5.45 3.66
C TRP A 374 9.21 -6.88 3.27
N GLY A 375 8.81 -7.83 4.11
CA GLY A 375 8.86 -9.26 3.80
C GLY A 375 10.23 -9.85 3.49
N ALA A 376 11.33 -9.13 3.73
CA ALA A 376 12.67 -9.63 3.46
C ALA A 376 13.13 -10.69 4.47
N ASP A 377 13.76 -11.74 3.97
CA ASP A 377 14.60 -12.64 4.76
C ASP A 377 15.99 -12.01 4.93
N ASP A 378 16.36 -11.73 6.18
CA ASP A 378 17.61 -11.07 6.53
C ASP A 378 18.67 -12.00 7.11
N ALA A 379 18.40 -13.31 7.19
CA ALA A 379 19.27 -14.28 7.84
C ALA A 379 20.73 -14.21 7.32
N GLY A 380 20.91 -13.97 6.02
CA GLY A 380 22.22 -13.85 5.38
C GLY A 380 23.03 -12.61 5.77
N VAL A 381 22.39 -11.57 6.32
CA VAL A 381 23.02 -10.27 6.64
C VAL A 381 22.89 -9.85 8.10
N GLN A 382 22.23 -10.64 8.96
CA GLN A 382 22.07 -10.33 10.38
C GLN A 382 23.41 -10.05 11.08
N HIS A 383 24.46 -10.80 10.75
CA HIS A 383 25.80 -10.64 11.32
C HIS A 383 26.41 -9.24 11.11
N VAL A 384 25.97 -8.49 10.10
CA VAL A 384 26.45 -7.13 9.81
C VAL A 384 25.86 -6.12 10.81
N PHE A 385 24.59 -6.29 11.19
CA PHE A 385 23.85 -5.30 12.00
C PHE A 385 23.69 -5.71 13.46
N ARG A 386 23.87 -6.99 13.76
CA ARG A 386 23.77 -7.53 15.12
C ARG A 386 24.69 -6.81 16.12
N PRO A 387 25.95 -6.45 15.79
CA PRO A 387 26.80 -5.70 16.72
C PRO A 387 26.20 -4.35 17.15
N ILE A 388 25.47 -3.66 16.26
CA ILE A 388 24.80 -2.40 16.59
C ILE A 388 23.64 -2.65 17.57
N VAL A 389 22.84 -3.69 17.32
CA VAL A 389 21.74 -4.10 18.22
C VAL A 389 22.28 -4.44 19.61
N ASP A 390 23.32 -5.27 19.68
CA ASP A 390 23.89 -5.71 20.94
C ASP A 390 24.53 -4.54 21.70
N PHE A 391 25.26 -3.65 21.00
CA PHE A 391 25.81 -2.43 21.57
C PHE A 391 24.73 -1.52 22.16
N ILE A 392 23.61 -1.30 21.47
CA ILE A 392 22.50 -0.48 21.98
C ILE A 392 21.93 -1.10 23.25
N LYS A 393 21.71 -2.43 23.27
CA LYS A 393 21.15 -3.12 24.44
C LYS A 393 22.09 -3.14 25.64
N GLU A 394 23.40 -3.19 25.41
CA GLU A 394 24.42 -3.11 26.47
C GLU A 394 24.54 -1.67 27.00
N ALA A 395 24.60 -0.67 26.12
CA ALA A 395 24.75 0.73 26.48
C ALA A 395 23.48 1.35 27.08
N VAL A 396 22.31 0.82 26.75
CA VAL A 396 21.00 1.26 27.25
C VAL A 396 20.29 0.05 27.88
N PRO A 397 20.73 -0.41 29.07
CA PRO A 397 20.31 -1.69 29.64
C PRO A 397 18.85 -1.71 30.12
N ARG A 398 18.24 -0.53 30.32
CA ARG A 398 16.81 -0.42 30.62
C ARG A 398 16.00 -0.55 29.34
N GLU A 399 15.28 -1.66 29.20
CA GLU A 399 14.45 -1.94 28.02
C GLU A 399 13.44 -0.81 27.73
N GLU A 400 12.86 -0.21 28.77
CA GLU A 400 11.91 0.89 28.66
C GLU A 400 12.48 2.11 27.92
N ASP A 401 13.75 2.42 28.13
CA ASP A 401 14.43 3.54 27.48
C ASP A 401 14.68 3.26 25.98
N CYS A 402 14.61 1.99 25.56
CA CYS A 402 14.68 1.57 24.16
C CYS A 402 13.31 1.54 23.46
N ARG A 403 12.19 1.75 24.17
CA ARG A 403 10.82 1.68 23.60
C ARG A 403 10.44 2.97 22.88
N LEU A 404 11.05 3.18 21.71
CA LEU A 404 10.75 4.31 20.85
C LEU A 404 9.50 4.04 19.99
N TYR A 405 8.55 4.98 19.97
CA TYR A 405 7.38 4.89 19.08
C TYR A 405 7.82 4.63 17.62
N PRO A 406 7.17 3.70 16.89
CA PRO A 406 5.97 2.92 17.24
C PRO A 406 6.29 1.54 17.84
N TRP A 407 6.71 1.48 19.10
CA TRP A 407 6.84 0.22 19.85
C TRP A 407 5.46 -0.41 20.10
N PRO A 408 5.30 -1.75 20.04
CA PRO A 408 6.32 -2.77 19.82
C PRO A 408 6.64 -3.05 18.35
N ASN A 409 5.96 -2.40 17.39
CA ASN A 409 6.15 -2.67 15.97
C ASN A 409 7.60 -2.43 15.53
N TRP A 410 8.26 -1.42 16.09
CA TRP A 410 9.68 -1.15 15.88
C TRP A 410 10.48 -1.45 17.14
N SER A 411 10.86 -2.72 17.32
CA SER A 411 11.85 -3.11 18.33
C SER A 411 13.23 -2.50 18.04
N VAL A 412 14.22 -2.71 18.93
CA VAL A 412 15.61 -2.29 18.68
C VAL A 412 16.13 -2.92 17.39
N GLU A 413 15.91 -4.21 17.19
CA GLU A 413 16.28 -4.94 15.98
C GLU A 413 15.64 -4.34 14.73
N GLU A 414 14.33 -4.12 14.77
CA GLU A 414 13.59 -3.60 13.61
C GLU A 414 13.98 -2.14 13.31
N ARG A 415 14.26 -1.34 14.35
CA ARG A 415 14.77 0.02 14.17
C ARG A 415 16.15 0.03 13.53
N VAL A 416 17.07 -0.81 13.97
CA VAL A 416 18.40 -0.95 13.32
C VAL A 416 18.22 -1.44 11.88
N SER A 417 17.37 -2.44 11.65
CA SER A 417 17.04 -2.97 10.33
C SER A 417 16.52 -1.86 9.39
N ARG A 418 15.58 -1.04 9.83
CA ARG A 418 15.02 0.03 9.00
C ARG A 418 15.99 1.15 8.71
N LEU A 419 16.75 1.60 9.72
CA LEU A 419 17.67 2.72 9.56
C LEU A 419 18.93 2.33 8.81
N ALA A 420 19.60 1.26 9.23
CA ALA A 420 20.90 0.88 8.68
C ALA A 420 20.78 0.06 7.41
N ARG A 421 19.86 -0.93 7.37
CA ARG A 421 19.73 -1.82 6.21
C ARG A 421 18.78 -1.24 5.17
N ALA A 422 17.56 -0.86 5.56
CA ALA A 422 16.57 -0.45 4.57
C ALA A 422 16.71 0.98 4.06
N THR A 423 17.11 1.91 4.93
CA THR A 423 17.31 3.32 4.56
C THR A 423 18.72 3.51 4.03
N LEU A 424 19.76 3.38 4.88
CA LEU A 424 21.13 3.74 4.51
C LEU A 424 21.69 2.92 3.34
N ILE A 425 21.60 1.57 3.37
CA ILE A 425 22.05 0.78 2.21
C ILE A 425 21.14 1.04 1.00
N GLY A 426 19.83 1.21 1.21
CA GLY A 426 18.89 1.59 0.17
C GLY A 426 19.35 2.83 -0.60
N GLU A 427 19.72 3.89 0.11
CA GLU A 427 20.23 5.15 -0.45
C GLU A 427 21.47 4.94 -1.31
N PHE A 428 22.45 4.17 -0.85
CA PHE A 428 23.66 3.88 -1.64
C PHE A 428 23.36 3.08 -2.91
N LEU A 429 22.31 2.26 -2.91
CA LEU A 429 21.91 1.48 -4.07
C LEU A 429 21.07 2.26 -5.08
N VAL A 430 20.49 3.41 -4.72
CA VAL A 430 19.63 4.21 -5.61
C VAL A 430 20.35 4.59 -6.90
N LYS A 431 21.56 5.15 -6.78
CA LYS A 431 22.35 5.54 -7.96
C LYS A 431 22.74 4.32 -8.78
N GLU A 432 23.21 3.25 -8.12
CA GLU A 432 23.56 2.00 -8.80
C GLU A 432 22.38 1.41 -9.59
N TRP A 433 21.16 1.48 -9.05
CA TRP A 433 19.95 1.07 -9.77
C TRP A 433 19.72 1.93 -11.01
N ALA A 434 19.82 3.26 -10.89
CA ALA A 434 19.60 4.17 -12.01
C ALA A 434 20.63 3.96 -13.14
N GLU A 435 21.88 3.60 -12.81
CA GLU A 435 22.94 3.30 -13.78
C GLU A 435 22.57 2.16 -14.77
N TYR A 436 21.67 1.24 -14.39
CA TYR A 436 21.21 0.20 -15.32
C TYR A 436 20.46 0.77 -16.54
N PHE A 437 19.95 2.00 -16.43
CA PHE A 437 19.27 2.71 -17.51
C PHE A 437 20.24 3.56 -18.36
N ARG A 438 21.50 3.75 -17.94
CA ARG A 438 22.44 4.62 -18.65
C ARG A 438 22.59 4.22 -20.12
N GLY A 439 22.53 5.22 -20.99
CA GLY A 439 22.73 5.06 -22.43
C GLY A 439 21.50 4.57 -23.19
N MET A 440 20.37 4.30 -22.51
CA MET A 440 19.14 3.89 -23.20
C MET A 440 18.56 5.03 -24.04
N ASP A 441 18.09 4.69 -25.23
CA ASP A 441 17.30 5.58 -26.07
C ASP A 441 15.81 5.56 -25.67
N GLU A 442 15.01 6.44 -26.28
CA GLU A 442 13.58 6.57 -25.97
C GLU A 442 12.83 5.25 -26.22
N THR A 443 13.07 4.58 -27.36
CA THR A 443 12.45 3.29 -27.70
C THR A 443 12.72 2.22 -26.64
N GLN A 444 13.96 2.13 -26.16
CA GLN A 444 14.33 1.18 -25.10
C GLN A 444 13.66 1.51 -23.77
N LEU A 445 13.48 2.80 -23.44
CA LEU A 445 12.77 3.23 -22.23
C LEU A 445 11.27 2.94 -22.32
N GLU A 446 10.65 3.12 -23.49
CA GLU A 446 9.26 2.71 -23.71
C GLU A 446 9.10 1.19 -23.56
N GLU A 447 10.05 0.39 -24.04
CA GLU A 447 10.02 -1.07 -23.88
C GLU A 447 10.24 -1.51 -22.42
N MET A 448 11.10 -0.80 -21.66
CA MET A 448 11.20 -0.98 -20.21
C MET A 448 9.86 -0.73 -19.52
N ALA A 449 9.17 0.37 -19.85
CA ALA A 449 7.86 0.69 -19.31
C ALA A 449 6.78 -0.33 -19.73
N LYS A 450 6.79 -0.74 -21.00
CA LYS A 450 5.87 -1.74 -21.58
C LYS A 450 6.00 -3.11 -20.93
N SER A 451 7.10 -3.40 -20.25
CA SER A 451 7.24 -4.61 -19.43
C SER A 451 6.11 -4.76 -18.40
N PHE A 452 5.50 -3.65 -17.95
CA PHE A 452 4.38 -3.64 -17.00
C PHE A 452 2.99 -3.78 -17.66
N HIS A 453 2.90 -3.79 -18.99
CA HIS A 453 1.65 -4.08 -19.69
C HIS A 453 1.17 -5.51 -19.38
N LEU A 454 -0.14 -5.72 -19.28
CA LEU A 454 -0.70 -7.03 -18.89
C LEU A 454 -0.23 -8.19 -19.78
N ASP A 455 -0.10 -7.95 -21.09
CA ASP A 455 0.39 -8.96 -22.06
C ASP A 455 1.82 -9.43 -21.78
N ASN A 456 2.60 -8.62 -21.06
CA ASN A 456 3.97 -8.91 -20.65
C ASN A 456 4.04 -9.40 -19.18
N CYS A 457 2.90 -9.60 -18.53
CA CYS A 457 2.79 -10.10 -17.17
C CYS A 457 2.37 -11.58 -17.14
N THR A 458 2.80 -12.27 -16.09
CA THR A 458 2.30 -13.60 -15.71
C THR A 458 1.22 -13.44 -14.64
N LYS A 459 0.18 -14.28 -14.73
CA LYS A 459 -0.88 -14.35 -13.71
C LYS A 459 -0.45 -15.29 -12.58
N ARG A 460 -0.65 -14.89 -11.33
CA ARG A 460 -0.48 -15.78 -10.18
C ARG A 460 -1.71 -16.67 -10.01
N GLU A 461 -1.77 -17.75 -10.78
CA GLU A 461 -2.96 -18.62 -10.88
C GLU A 461 -3.48 -19.10 -9.52
N GLY A 462 -2.60 -19.47 -8.59
CA GLY A 462 -3.01 -19.92 -7.26
C GLY A 462 -3.73 -18.85 -6.43
N LEU A 463 -3.21 -17.61 -6.42
CA LEU A 463 -3.86 -16.46 -5.77
C LEU A 463 -5.18 -16.12 -6.45
N ASN A 464 -5.15 -15.97 -7.78
CA ASN A 464 -6.31 -15.54 -8.55
C ASN A 464 -7.45 -16.55 -8.50
N ARG A 465 -7.15 -17.85 -8.41
CA ARG A 465 -8.13 -18.90 -8.16
C ARG A 465 -8.82 -18.73 -6.81
N VAL A 466 -8.04 -18.59 -5.72
CA VAL A 466 -8.60 -18.42 -4.37
C VAL A 466 -9.49 -17.17 -4.29
N LEU A 467 -9.04 -16.04 -4.85
CA LEU A 467 -9.84 -14.80 -4.86
C LEU A 467 -11.14 -14.96 -5.65
N ARG A 468 -11.08 -15.61 -6.83
CA ARG A 468 -12.25 -15.86 -7.67
C ARG A 468 -13.26 -16.78 -6.99
N GLU A 469 -12.78 -17.88 -6.40
CA GLU A 469 -13.62 -18.83 -5.68
C GLU A 469 -14.34 -18.16 -4.51
N HIS A 470 -13.64 -17.33 -3.73
CA HIS A 470 -14.27 -16.57 -2.64
C HIS A 470 -15.27 -15.54 -3.16
N ALA A 471 -14.94 -14.78 -4.21
CA ALA A 471 -15.84 -13.76 -4.75
C ALA A 471 -17.15 -14.33 -5.33
N GLN A 472 -17.12 -15.57 -5.81
CA GLN A 472 -18.30 -16.27 -6.37
C GLN A 472 -19.22 -16.90 -5.31
N GLN A 473 -18.78 -17.00 -4.05
CA GLN A 473 -19.63 -17.56 -2.96
C GLN A 473 -20.80 -16.63 -2.57
N ASP A 474 -20.73 -15.36 -2.95
CA ASP A 474 -21.73 -14.32 -2.63
C ASP A 474 -22.59 -13.87 -3.83
N SER A 475 -22.35 -14.44 -5.02
CA SER A 475 -23.03 -14.05 -6.27
C SER A 475 -24.28 -14.86 -6.58
#